data_AF-A0A843HSQ2-F1
#
_entry.id   AF-A0A843HSQ2-F1
#
_cell.length_a   1.000
_cell.length_b   1.000
_cell.length_c   1.000
_cell.angle_alpha   90.00
_cell.angle_beta   90.00
_cell.angle_gamma   90.00
#
_symmetry.space_group_name_H-M   'P 1'
#
loop_
_entity.id
_entity.type
_entity.pdbx_description
1 polymer ?
#
loop_
_entity_poly.entity_id
_entity_poly.type
_entity_poly.pdbx_seq_one_letter_code
_entity_poly.pdbx_strand_id
1 'polypeptide(L)' 'MIVRYLGKKSAVRKGCPVCGGRGRTEYKTLTTNTYYTPSGNRIFVRIGKEYEVSDADGEFLLSLGDDFSVGETAS' A
#
# COMPACT_ATOMS: atom_id res chain seq x y z
N MET A 1 -15.79 -7.72 3.96
CA MET A 1 -14.85 -6.99 4.83
C MET A 1 -14.47 -5.65 4.19
N ILE A 2 -14.29 -4.58 4.96
CA ILE A 2 -13.80 -3.29 4.43
C ILE A 2 -12.40 -3.01 4.94
N VAL A 3 -11.48 -2.77 4.00
CA VAL A 3 -10.06 -2.51 4.28
C VAL A 3 -9.69 -1.14 3.75
N ARG A 4 -9.09 -0.31 4.60
CA ARG A 4 -8.54 1.00 4.25
C ARG A 4 -7.03 0.93 4.15
N TYR A 5 -6.50 1.31 2.98
CA TYR A 5 -5.04 1.37 2.78
C TYR A 5 -4.50 2.71 3.28
N LEU A 6 -3.68 2.70 4.32
CA LEU A 6 -3.06 3.89 4.92
C LEU A 6 -1.78 4.30 4.18
N GLY A 7 -1.20 3.39 3.40
CA GLY A 7 -0.05 3.67 2.55
C GLY A 7 1.28 3.22 3.14
N LYS A 8 2.17 2.72 2.29
CA LYS A 8 3.53 2.32 2.70
C LYS A 8 4.50 3.49 2.66
N LYS A 9 5.37 3.58 3.66
CA LYS A 9 6.59 4.41 3.60
C LYS A 9 7.66 3.63 2.83
N SER A 10 8.02 4.12 1.66
CA SER A 10 9.11 3.54 0.86
C SER A 10 10.31 4.47 0.84
N ALA A 11 11.50 3.89 0.95
CA ALA A 11 12.75 4.58 0.79
C ALA A 11 12.94 4.93 -0.70
N VAL A 12 12.79 6.20 -1.05
CA VAL A 12 13.09 6.70 -2.38
C VAL A 12 14.54 7.19 -2.36
N ARG A 13 15.41 6.51 -3.11
CA ARG A 13 16.78 6.99 -3.35
C ARG A 13 16.72 8.15 -4.33
N LYS A 14 16.96 9.37 -3.85
CA LYS A 14 17.28 10.51 -4.71
C LYS A 14 18.78 10.72 -4.70
N GLY A 15 19.44 10.35 -5.80
CA GLY A 15 20.83 10.70 -6.10
C GLY A 15 20.95 10.97 -7.59
N CYS A 16 21.81 11.92 -7.97
CA CYS A 16 22.07 12.18 -9.38
C CYS A 16 22.95 11.03 -9.93
N PRO A 17 22.46 10.21 -10.88
CA PRO A 17 23.24 9.10 -11.42
C PRO A 17 24.47 9.56 -12.22
N VAL A 18 24.53 10.85 -12.59
CA VAL A 18 25.58 11.41 -13.45
C VAL A 18 26.74 12.02 -12.66
N CYS A 19 26.47 12.72 -11.54
CA CYS A 19 27.53 13.42 -10.78
C CYS A 19 27.90 12.76 -9.45
N GLY A 20 27.29 11.62 -9.09
CA GLY A 20 27.66 10.85 -7.88
C GLY A 20 27.36 11.56 -6.55
N GLY A 21 26.63 12.67 -6.58
CA GLY A 21 26.25 13.41 -5.37
C GLY A 21 25.53 12.48 -4.39
N ARG A 22 26.02 12.43 -3.13
CA ARG A 22 25.55 11.53 -2.06
C ARG A 22 24.02 11.52 -2.02
N GLY A 23 23.45 10.43 -2.53
CA GLY A 23 22.00 10.29 -2.60
C GLY A 23 21.42 10.28 -1.19
N ARG A 24 20.55 11.24 -0.89
CA ARG A 24 19.80 11.21 0.37
C ARG A 24 18.68 10.19 0.20
N THR A 25 18.55 9.30 1.18
CA THR A 25 17.39 8.41 1.26
C THR A 25 16.25 9.21 1.89
N GLU A 26 15.21 9.49 1.12
CA GLU A 26 13.99 10.12 1.63
C GLU A 26 12.91 9.06 1.80
N TYR A 27 12.21 9.06 2.92
CA TYR A 27 11.04 8.21 3.12
C TYR A 27 9.81 8.95 2.60
N LYS A 28 9.17 8.41 1.57
CA LYS A 28 7.91 8.95 1.02
C LYS A 28 6.79 7.92 1.13
N THR A 29 5.59 8.40 1.43
CA THR A 29 4.39 7.55 1.41
C THR A 29 3.95 7.32 -0.04
N LEU A 30 3.73 6.07 -0.42
CA LEU A 30 3.34 5.69 -1.79
C LEU A 30 1.84 5.84 -2.02
N THR A 31 1.43 6.85 -2.79
CA THR A 31 0.03 7.22 -3.04
C THR A 31 -0.85 6.10 -3.59
N THR A 32 -0.26 5.11 -4.26
CA THR A 32 -0.98 4.05 -4.95
C THR A 32 -0.17 2.75 -4.95
N ASN A 33 -0.83 1.61 -4.75
CA ASN A 33 -0.25 0.29 -4.97
C ASN A 33 -1.22 -0.66 -5.69
N THR A 34 -0.70 -1.69 -6.36
CA THR A 34 -1.51 -2.71 -7.04
C THR A 34 -1.19 -4.08 -6.46
N TYR A 35 -2.21 -4.81 -6.03
CA TYR A 35 -2.08 -6.15 -5.46
C TYR A 35 -2.79 -7.18 -6.32
N TYR A 36 -2.18 -8.35 -6.44
CA TYR A 36 -2.77 -9.54 -7.03
C TYR A 36 -3.16 -10.45 -5.88
N THR A 37 -4.46 -10.65 -5.73
CA THR A 37 -5.02 -11.43 -4.63
C THR A 37 -5.03 -12.92 -4.95
N PRO A 38 -5.06 -13.80 -3.92
CA PRO A 38 -5.19 -15.24 -4.14
C PRO A 38 -6.49 -15.63 -4.86
N SER A 39 -7.55 -14.81 -4.77
CA SER A 39 -8.77 -14.98 -5.57
C SER A 39 -8.61 -14.66 -7.06
N GLY A 40 -7.41 -14.25 -7.50
CA GLY A 40 -7.12 -13.89 -8.89
C GLY A 40 -7.52 -12.45 -9.26
N ASN A 41 -8.04 -11.69 -8.30
CA ASN A 41 -8.45 -10.31 -8.53
C ASN A 41 -7.25 -9.35 -8.47
N ARG A 42 -7.25 -8.36 -9.34
CA ARG A 42 -6.29 -7.25 -9.30
C ARG A 42 -6.92 -6.05 -8.60
N ILE A 43 -6.40 -5.70 -7.43
CA ILE A 43 -6.91 -4.58 -6.62
C ILE A 43 -5.97 -3.38 -6.75
N PHE A 44 -6.54 -2.24 -7.15
CA PHE A 44 -5.82 -0.97 -7.23
C PHE A 44 -6.13 -0.11 -6.00
N VAL A 45 -5.23 -0.14 -5.02
CA VAL A 45 -5.40 0.59 -3.77
C VAL A 45 -4.78 1.98 -3.85
N ARG A 46 -5.52 2.97 -3.36
CA ARG A 46 -5.11 4.37 -3.22
C ARG A 46 -5.06 4.69 -1.74
N ILE A 47 -4.07 5.49 -1.34
CA ILE A 47 -3.93 5.92 0.05
C ILE A 47 -5.21 6.57 0.55
N GLY A 48 -5.56 6.23 1.78
CA GLY A 48 -6.65 6.80 2.54
C GLY A 48 -8.03 6.34 2.09
N LYS A 49 -8.12 5.52 1.05
CA LYS A 49 -9.38 5.02 0.48
C LYS A 49 -9.74 3.64 1.05
N GLU A 50 -11.02 3.47 1.32
CA GLU A 50 -11.64 2.21 1.73
C GLU A 50 -12.01 1.35 0.52
N TYR A 51 -11.86 0.04 0.69
CA TYR A 51 -12.10 -0.97 -0.32
C TYR A 51 -12.91 -2.10 0.29
N GLU A 52 -14.01 -2.45 -0.36
CA GLU A 52 -14.75 -3.66 -0.03
C GLU A 52 -14.06 -4.86 -0.70
N VAL A 53 -13.69 -5.85 0.11
CA VAL A 53 -12.99 -7.06 -0.32
C VAL A 53 -13.57 -8.28 0.38
N SER A 54 -13.30 -9.45 -0.21
CA SER A 54 -13.59 -10.73 0.44
C SER A 54 -12.73 -10.89 1.70
N ASP A 55 -13.17 -11.70 2.67
CA ASP A 55 -12.40 -11.94 3.90
C ASP A 55 -11.01 -12.53 3.59
N ALA A 56 -10.92 -13.48 2.65
CA ALA A 56 -9.64 -14.07 2.23
C ALA A 56 -8.68 -13.04 1.61
N ASP A 57 -9.20 -12.14 0.76
CA ASP A 57 -8.39 -11.08 0.16
C ASP A 57 -7.99 -10.03 1.20
N GLY A 58 -8.88 -9.73 2.15
CA GLY A 58 -8.61 -8.82 3.27
C GLY A 58 -7.51 -9.33 4.19
N GLU A 59 -7.58 -10.60 4.60
CA GLU A 59 -6.52 -11.26 5.38
C GLU A 59 -5.19 -11.27 4.63
N PHE A 60 -5.22 -11.56 3.32
CA PHE A 60 -4.03 -11.48 2.48
C PHE A 60 -3.43 -10.06 2.48
N LEU A 61 -4.24 -9.02 2.25
CA LEU A 61 -3.77 -7.64 2.23
C LEU A 61 -3.18 -7.21 3.58
N LEU A 62 -3.81 -7.59 4.69
CA LEU A 62 -3.28 -7.34 6.03
C LEU A 62 -1.96 -8.09 6.29
N SER A 63 -1.78 -9.27 5.70
CA SER A 63 -0.56 -10.09 5.85
C SER A 63 0.66 -9.55 5.12
N LEU A 64 0.49 -8.66 4.12
CA LEU A 64 1.61 -8.14 3.31
C LEU A 64 2.56 -7.22 4.08
N GLY A 65 2.26 -6.91 5.35
CA GLY A 65 3.04 -5.95 6.16
C GLY A 65 2.95 -4.53 5.61
N ASP A 66 1.92 -4.27 4.81
CA ASP A 66 1.53 -2.95 4.35
C ASP A 66 0.57 -2.31 5.36
N ASP A 67 0.54 -0.98 5.38
CA ASP A 67 -0.22 -0.21 6.36
C ASP A 67 -1.70 -0.23 5.94
N PHE A 68 -2.42 -1.24 6.42
CA PHE A 68 -3.85 -1.44 6.20
C PHE A 68 -4.58 -1.36 7.53
N SER A 69 -5.79 -0.81 7.51
CA SER A 69 -6.69 -0.75 8.67
C SER A 69 -8.04 -1.33 8.29
N VAL A 70 -8.66 -2.05 9.23
CA VAL A 70 -10.00 -2.58 9.04
C VAL A 70 -10.99 -1.48 9.43
N GLY A 71 -11.89 -1.13 8.52
CA GLY A 71 -13.01 -0.25 8.82
C GLY A 71 -14.20 -1.07 9.28
N GLU A 72 -14.68 -0.85 10.49
CA GLU A 72 -16.00 -1.32 10.89
C GLU A 72 -17.02 -0.34 10.31
N THR A 73 -17.78 -0.76 9.30
CA THR A 73 -18.99 0.00 8.94
C THR A 73 -19.97 -0.12 10.08
N ALA A 74 -20.08 0.94 10.88
CA ALA A 74 -21.24 1.16 11.73
C ALA A 74 -22.48 1.11 10.82
N SER A 75 -23.28 0.06 10.97
CA SER A 75 -24.58 -0.10 10.31
C SER A 75 -25.60 0.86 10.90
#